data_AF-A0A483IUD9-F1
#
_entry.id   AF-A0A483IUD9-F1
#
_cell.length_a   1.000
_cell.length_b   1.000
_cell.length_c   1.000
_cell.angle_alpha   90.00
_cell.angle_beta   90.00
_cell.angle_gamma   90.00
#
_symmetry.space_group_name_H-M   'P 1'
#
loop_
_entity.id
_entity.type
_entity.pdbx_description
1 polymer ?
#
loop_
_entity_poly.entity_id
_entity_poly.type
_entity_poly.pdbx_seq_one_letter_code
_entity_poly.pdbx_strand_id
1 'polypeptide(L)'
;MEKLIALRGKLDAIKAMGTNAKKVALAELNEFEQSMVSMMLNPFIRFGVKKYSVAEPALENKICDEDAIQILNSLASRQLTGGSAVAVIEQAVADMTEEGQDVFRRFLIKDPKAGIGISLCNKIFDNPIPVFEVQLATSYKEKGDKYPFKENPKAKFPMIASLKLDGMRVIAEVIVDEEEVNFLSRTGNPVTSLDHLKPAVLDLARMTPHKHIFFDGEATAGSFNDSISALRKKGVSAIGAVFHVFDYFLPEWKAIAKTKEYKKEGRKLKDRHIDLCSWTNWKSRPDSQYKGDVRLHDFQLVHSHKEFIDLFMAALDANEEGYMAKDPFSVYEFKRTKSWWKMKDEIEADGEIIGFKPGKEDSAFAHTLGSVTIRLENGVEVEASGIKHMYLDEIWNNQDKYIGRIVKVNAHEETPDGSLRHPRLKWPSCLRDTEDRIGDKE
;
A
#
# COMPACT_ATOMS: atom_id res chain seq x y z
N MET A 1 6.70 -32.39 20.14
CA MET A 1 6.61 -31.68 18.85
C MET A 1 7.92 -31.84 18.10
N GLU A 2 8.05 -32.87 17.27
CA GLU A 2 9.33 -33.22 16.62
C GLU A 2 9.40 -32.62 15.21
N LYS A 3 8.34 -32.79 14.42
CA LYS A 3 8.32 -32.39 13.00
C LYS A 3 8.37 -30.88 12.83
N LEU A 4 7.62 -30.12 13.63
CA LEU A 4 7.62 -28.66 13.55
C LEU A 4 8.96 -28.07 14.00
N ILE A 5 9.59 -28.62 15.04
CA ILE A 5 10.92 -28.19 15.48
C ILE A 5 11.97 -28.50 14.41
N ALA A 6 11.92 -29.67 13.78
CA ALA A 6 12.80 -30.01 12.65
C ALA A 6 12.64 -29.03 11.48
N LEU A 7 11.38 -28.68 11.12
CA LEU A 7 11.10 -27.66 10.11
C LEU A 7 11.72 -26.30 10.47
N ARG A 8 11.60 -25.88 11.74
CA ARG A 8 12.22 -24.62 12.22
C ARG A 8 13.74 -24.63 12.02
N GLY A 9 14.41 -25.72 12.31
CA GLY A 9 15.85 -25.88 12.05
C GLY A 9 16.20 -25.73 10.56
N LYS A 10 15.42 -26.36 9.66
CA LYS A 10 15.59 -26.20 8.20
C LYS A 10 15.38 -24.75 7.75
N LEU A 11 14.37 -24.07 8.28
CA LEU A 11 14.07 -22.67 7.97
C LEU A 11 15.20 -21.72 8.40
N ASP A 12 15.82 -21.99 9.54
CA ASP A 12 16.98 -21.21 10.02
C ASP A 12 18.22 -21.41 9.14
N ALA A 13 18.46 -22.64 8.70
CA ALA A 13 19.51 -22.92 7.71
C ALA A 13 19.24 -22.18 6.38
N ILE A 14 18.01 -22.21 5.88
CA ILE A 14 17.59 -21.50 4.66
C ILE A 14 17.82 -19.99 4.79
N LYS A 15 17.62 -19.41 5.98
CA LYS A 15 17.81 -17.96 6.21
C LYS A 15 19.21 -17.49 5.83
N ALA A 16 20.22 -18.29 6.15
CA ALA A 16 21.63 -17.98 5.91
C ALA A 16 22.07 -18.13 4.44
N MET A 17 21.23 -18.68 3.58
CA MET A 17 21.57 -19.01 2.18
C MET A 17 21.31 -17.86 1.20
N GLY A 18 22.06 -17.83 0.10
CA GLY A 18 21.76 -17.00 -1.07
C GLY A 18 20.54 -17.48 -1.86
N THR A 19 19.95 -16.62 -2.70
CA THR A 19 18.65 -16.86 -3.36
C THR A 19 18.53 -18.18 -4.13
N ASN A 20 19.59 -18.62 -4.82
CA ASN A 20 19.54 -19.88 -5.57
C ASN A 20 19.65 -21.10 -4.65
N ALA A 21 20.48 -21.05 -3.61
CA ALA A 21 20.57 -22.12 -2.61
C ALA A 21 19.25 -22.28 -1.83
N LYS A 22 18.56 -21.17 -1.53
CA LYS A 22 17.21 -21.23 -0.93
C LYS A 22 16.22 -22.02 -1.80
N LYS A 23 16.30 -21.92 -3.13
CA LYS A 23 15.41 -22.67 -4.02
C LYS A 23 15.64 -24.17 -3.90
N VAL A 24 16.91 -24.58 -3.86
CA VAL A 24 17.27 -26.00 -3.72
C VAL A 24 16.76 -26.53 -2.38
N ALA A 25 17.08 -25.85 -1.27
CA ALA A 25 16.64 -26.26 0.06
C ALA A 25 15.10 -26.25 0.23
N LEU A 26 14.38 -25.33 -0.42
CA LEU A 26 12.92 -25.34 -0.43
C LEU A 26 12.34 -26.52 -1.22
N ALA A 27 13.01 -26.97 -2.27
CA ALA A 27 12.58 -28.13 -3.07
C ALA A 27 12.78 -29.46 -2.32
N GLU A 28 13.68 -29.48 -1.34
CA GLU A 28 13.92 -30.64 -0.46
C GLU A 28 12.93 -30.75 0.70
N LEU A 29 12.06 -29.75 0.89
CA LEU A 29 10.98 -29.83 1.88
C LEU A 29 9.95 -30.86 1.43
N ASN A 30 9.59 -31.77 2.34
CA ASN A 30 8.54 -32.74 2.07
C ASN A 30 7.13 -32.08 2.07
N GLU A 31 6.11 -32.84 1.66
CA GLU A 31 4.73 -32.34 1.54
C GLU A 31 4.20 -31.71 2.84
N PHE A 32 4.47 -32.34 3.99
CA PHE A 32 4.09 -31.81 5.30
C PHE A 32 4.77 -30.46 5.58
N GLU A 33 6.08 -30.36 5.36
CA GLU A 33 6.86 -29.15 5.58
C GLU A 33 6.41 -28.00 4.67
N GLN A 34 6.15 -28.29 3.39
CA GLN A 34 5.59 -27.33 2.46
C GLN A 34 4.20 -26.85 2.91
N SER A 35 3.35 -27.73 3.43
CA SER A 35 2.02 -27.37 3.95
C SER A 35 2.12 -26.42 5.15
N MET A 36 3.09 -26.63 6.05
CA MET A 36 3.32 -25.79 7.23
C MET A 36 3.87 -24.41 6.83
N VAL A 37 4.83 -24.35 5.91
CA VAL A 37 5.30 -23.08 5.34
C VAL A 37 4.16 -22.35 4.63
N SER A 38 3.30 -23.09 3.91
CA SER A 38 2.10 -22.55 3.28
C SER A 38 1.15 -21.96 4.32
N MET A 39 0.94 -22.62 5.46
CA MET A 39 0.09 -22.12 6.55
C MET A 39 0.62 -20.79 7.12
N MET A 40 1.94 -20.67 7.32
CA MET A 40 2.59 -19.43 7.79
C MET A 40 2.40 -18.27 6.79
N LEU A 41 2.57 -18.54 5.49
CA LEU A 41 2.62 -17.51 4.45
C LEU A 41 1.26 -17.19 3.82
N ASN A 42 0.27 -18.08 3.90
CA ASN A 42 -1.02 -17.91 3.22
C ASN A 42 -1.77 -16.68 3.76
N PRO A 43 -1.98 -15.62 2.97
CA PRO A 43 -2.56 -14.36 3.44
C PRO A 43 -4.03 -14.50 3.91
N PHE A 44 -4.72 -15.56 3.51
CA PHE A 44 -6.12 -15.83 3.88
C PHE A 44 -6.27 -16.58 5.22
N ILE A 45 -5.18 -17.13 5.77
CA ILE A 45 -5.20 -17.74 7.10
C ILE A 45 -4.95 -16.66 8.16
N ARG A 46 -5.82 -16.57 9.17
CA ARG A 46 -5.65 -15.63 10.29
C ARG A 46 -5.81 -16.36 11.61
N PHE A 47 -4.83 -16.20 12.49
CA PHE A 47 -4.88 -16.79 13.82
C PHE A 47 -5.59 -15.92 14.86
N GLY A 48 -5.93 -14.67 14.53
CA GLY A 48 -6.75 -13.80 15.39
C GLY A 48 -6.09 -13.33 16.70
N VAL A 49 -4.84 -13.73 17.00
CA VAL A 49 -4.16 -13.40 18.25
C VAL A 49 -2.91 -12.56 17.99
N LYS A 50 -2.90 -11.34 18.55
CA LYS A 50 -1.79 -10.37 18.43
C LYS A 50 -0.89 -10.31 19.67
N LYS A 51 -1.44 -10.62 20.85
CA LYS A 51 -0.75 -10.54 22.15
C LYS A 51 -1.13 -11.75 23.01
N TYR A 52 -0.13 -12.34 23.63
CA TYR A 52 -0.23 -13.41 24.63
C TYR A 52 1.02 -13.32 25.51
N SER A 53 0.94 -13.85 26.72
CA SER A 53 2.06 -13.90 27.67
C SER A 53 3.07 -14.96 27.21
N VAL A 54 4.34 -14.58 27.11
CA VAL A 54 5.42 -15.54 26.85
C VAL A 54 5.75 -16.21 28.17
N ALA A 55 5.53 -17.53 28.26
CA ALA A 55 5.88 -18.32 29.42
C ALA A 55 7.36 -18.71 29.39
N GLU A 56 7.96 -18.91 30.55
CA GLU A 56 9.29 -19.53 30.65
C GLU A 56 9.28 -20.90 29.95
N PRO A 57 10.25 -21.20 29.06
CA PRO A 57 10.27 -22.44 28.32
C PRO A 57 10.32 -23.68 29.23
N ALA A 58 9.55 -24.70 28.88
CA ALA A 58 9.64 -25.99 29.54
C ALA A 58 10.97 -26.68 29.18
N LEU A 59 11.49 -27.50 30.11
CA LEU A 59 12.68 -28.32 29.87
C LEU A 59 12.44 -29.38 28.78
N GLU A 60 11.21 -29.92 28.75
CA GLU A 60 10.78 -30.92 27.78
C GLU A 60 9.47 -30.49 27.14
N ASN A 61 9.31 -30.83 25.87
CA ASN A 61 8.15 -30.41 25.10
C ASN A 61 7.00 -31.39 25.32
N LYS A 62 5.94 -30.96 26.01
CA LYS A 62 4.82 -31.84 26.38
C LYS A 62 3.71 -31.87 25.34
N ILE A 63 3.71 -30.95 24.37
CA ILE A 63 2.73 -30.91 23.29
C ILE A 63 3.27 -31.64 22.04
N CYS A 64 2.45 -32.47 21.41
CA CYS A 64 2.80 -33.13 20.14
C CYS A 64 2.59 -32.20 18.93
N ASP A 65 3.00 -32.64 17.74
CA ASP A 65 2.79 -31.86 16.50
C ASP A 65 1.30 -31.74 16.19
N GLU A 66 0.53 -32.82 16.38
CA GLU A 66 -0.90 -32.89 16.10
C GLU A 66 -1.71 -31.90 16.94
N ASP A 67 -1.45 -31.82 18.24
CA ASP A 67 -2.12 -30.89 19.15
C ASP A 67 -1.81 -29.43 18.81
N ALA A 68 -0.54 -29.13 18.51
CA ALA A 68 -0.15 -27.78 18.10
C ALA A 68 -0.81 -27.37 16.77
N ILE A 69 -0.85 -28.27 15.79
CA ILE A 69 -1.54 -28.04 14.51
C ILE A 69 -3.04 -27.87 14.73
N GLN A 70 -3.64 -28.65 15.64
CA GLN A 70 -5.06 -28.52 15.95
C GLN A 70 -5.39 -27.16 16.55
N ILE A 71 -4.57 -26.65 17.47
CA ILE A 71 -4.71 -25.29 18.00
C ILE A 71 -4.63 -24.26 16.87
N LEU A 72 -3.63 -24.36 16.01
CA LEU A 72 -3.46 -23.46 14.86
C LEU A 72 -4.67 -23.51 13.91
N ASN A 73 -5.23 -24.68 13.65
CA ASN A 73 -6.42 -24.87 12.81
C ASN A 73 -7.68 -24.29 13.46
N SER A 74 -7.88 -24.48 14.77
CA SER A 74 -9.02 -23.90 15.49
C SER A 74 -8.95 -22.37 15.56
N LEU A 75 -7.74 -21.80 15.65
CA LEU A 75 -7.51 -20.36 15.50
C LEU A 75 -7.81 -19.90 14.07
N ALA A 76 -7.26 -20.59 13.06
CA ALA A 76 -7.42 -20.26 11.64
C ALA A 76 -8.88 -20.30 11.17
N SER A 77 -9.65 -21.26 11.68
CA SER A 77 -11.08 -21.44 11.39
C SER A 77 -12.00 -20.63 12.31
N ARG A 78 -11.44 -19.82 13.22
CA ARG A 78 -12.16 -19.03 14.22
C ARG A 78 -13.09 -19.83 15.14
N GLN A 79 -12.85 -21.13 15.30
CA GLN A 79 -13.49 -21.93 16.36
C GLN A 79 -13.02 -21.49 17.76
N LEU A 80 -11.79 -20.96 17.83
CA LEU A 80 -11.19 -20.43 19.04
C LEU A 80 -10.90 -18.93 18.84
N THR A 81 -11.55 -18.05 19.62
CA THR A 81 -11.43 -16.59 19.49
C THR A 81 -11.36 -15.88 20.84
N GLY A 82 -10.99 -14.59 20.84
CA GLY A 82 -11.05 -13.75 22.04
C GLY A 82 -10.17 -14.25 23.21
N GLY A 83 -10.66 -14.07 24.44
CA GLY A 83 -9.92 -14.45 25.65
C GLY A 83 -9.65 -15.95 25.78
N SER A 84 -10.55 -16.81 25.27
CA SER A 84 -10.33 -18.26 25.30
C SER A 84 -9.20 -18.68 24.36
N ALA A 85 -9.06 -18.02 23.21
CA ALA A 85 -7.92 -18.23 22.32
C ALA A 85 -6.59 -17.90 22.97
N VAL A 86 -6.53 -16.77 23.69
CA VAL A 86 -5.32 -16.37 24.43
C VAL A 86 -4.97 -17.39 25.51
N ALA A 87 -5.95 -17.82 26.32
CA ALA A 87 -5.71 -18.78 27.40
C ALA A 87 -5.19 -20.14 26.89
N VAL A 88 -5.75 -20.67 25.81
CA VAL A 88 -5.28 -21.93 25.20
C VAL A 88 -3.86 -21.79 24.65
N ILE A 89 -3.53 -20.66 24.01
CA ILE A 89 -2.18 -20.40 23.52
C ILE A 89 -1.19 -20.31 24.68
N GLU A 90 -1.51 -19.57 25.74
CA GLU A 90 -0.62 -19.40 26.89
C GLU A 90 -0.36 -20.73 27.60
N GLN A 91 -1.39 -21.57 27.76
CA GLN A 91 -1.23 -22.91 28.31
C GLN A 91 -0.34 -23.79 27.40
N ALA A 92 -0.60 -23.80 26.09
CA ALA A 92 0.19 -24.58 25.15
C ALA A 92 1.66 -24.14 25.11
N VAL A 93 1.91 -22.83 25.11
CA VAL A 93 3.27 -22.24 25.09
C VAL A 93 4.03 -22.55 26.39
N ALA A 94 3.38 -22.57 27.55
CA ALA A 94 3.99 -22.95 28.82
C ALA A 94 4.48 -24.42 28.86
N ASP A 95 3.91 -25.28 28.02
CA ASP A 95 4.27 -26.69 27.89
C ASP A 95 5.24 -26.98 26.73
N MET A 96 5.72 -25.95 26.03
CA MET A 96 6.69 -26.05 24.94
C MET A 96 8.11 -25.70 25.39
N THR A 97 9.10 -26.35 24.78
CA THR A 97 10.51 -25.93 24.83
C THR A 97 10.73 -24.63 24.06
N GLU A 98 11.90 -24.00 24.22
CA GLU A 98 12.24 -22.74 23.53
C GLU A 98 12.05 -22.85 22.01
N GLU A 99 12.52 -23.95 21.40
CA GLU A 99 12.35 -24.19 19.96
C GLU A 99 10.89 -24.42 19.55
N GLY A 100 10.11 -25.08 20.41
CA GLY A 100 8.68 -25.29 20.23
C GLY A 100 7.91 -23.96 20.26
N GLN A 101 8.21 -23.11 21.25
CA GLN A 101 7.64 -21.78 21.36
C GLN A 101 8.01 -20.91 20.14
N ASP A 102 9.27 -20.97 19.67
CA ASP A 102 9.72 -20.21 18.50
C ASP A 102 8.98 -20.63 17.22
N VAL A 103 8.90 -21.94 16.91
CA VAL A 103 8.18 -22.39 15.72
C VAL A 103 6.69 -22.07 15.79
N PHE A 104 6.05 -22.27 16.94
CA PHE A 104 4.64 -21.94 17.14
C PHE A 104 4.39 -20.44 16.94
N ARG A 105 5.28 -19.59 17.48
CA ARG A 105 5.24 -18.14 17.29
C ARG A 105 5.37 -17.75 15.82
N ARG A 106 6.23 -18.40 15.02
CA ARG A 106 6.39 -18.13 13.57
C ARG A 106 5.08 -18.30 12.81
N PHE A 107 4.25 -19.28 13.17
CA PHE A 107 2.88 -19.39 12.64
C PHE A 107 2.03 -18.19 13.04
N LEU A 108 1.92 -17.88 14.34
CA LEU A 108 1.06 -16.80 14.84
C LEU A 108 1.41 -15.43 14.22
N ILE A 109 2.71 -15.14 14.04
CA ILE A 109 3.17 -13.89 13.42
C ILE A 109 3.20 -13.93 11.89
N LYS A 110 2.92 -15.10 11.29
CA LYS A 110 2.92 -15.34 9.84
C LYS A 110 4.25 -15.03 9.15
N ASP A 111 5.34 -15.44 9.78
CA ASP A 111 6.70 -15.20 9.28
C ASP A 111 7.57 -16.44 9.54
N PRO A 112 7.95 -17.21 8.50
CA PRO A 112 8.86 -18.34 8.64
C PRO A 112 10.26 -17.97 9.15
N LYS A 113 10.60 -16.68 9.19
CA LYS A 113 11.92 -16.13 9.55
C LYS A 113 13.08 -16.59 8.69
N ALA A 114 12.80 -17.20 7.52
CA ALA A 114 13.80 -17.72 6.58
C ALA A 114 14.15 -16.75 5.42
N GLY A 115 13.58 -15.54 5.39
CA GLY A 115 13.77 -14.61 4.27
C GLY A 115 13.28 -15.18 2.93
N ILE A 116 12.16 -15.90 2.99
CA ILE A 116 11.42 -16.48 1.85
C ILE A 116 10.02 -15.86 1.82
N GLY A 117 9.38 -15.87 0.65
CA GLY A 117 8.01 -15.40 0.51
C GLY A 117 7.24 -16.19 -0.55
N ILE A 118 5.94 -15.91 -0.66
CA ILE A 118 5.00 -16.65 -1.51
C ILE A 118 5.50 -16.83 -2.95
N SER A 119 6.09 -15.78 -3.55
CA SER A 119 6.58 -15.84 -4.93
C SER A 119 7.72 -16.83 -5.16
N LEU A 120 8.54 -17.10 -4.14
CA LEU A 120 9.61 -18.09 -4.21
C LEU A 120 9.04 -19.49 -3.99
N CYS A 121 8.18 -19.65 -2.98
CA CYS A 121 7.49 -20.91 -2.69
C CYS A 121 6.65 -21.38 -3.88
N ASN A 122 5.84 -20.51 -4.50
CA ASN A 122 4.98 -20.88 -5.64
C ASN A 122 5.72 -21.25 -6.93
N LYS A 123 7.05 -21.08 -6.98
CA LYS A 123 7.87 -21.60 -8.08
C LYS A 123 8.34 -23.03 -7.85
N ILE A 124 8.18 -23.55 -6.63
CA ILE A 124 8.81 -24.78 -6.16
C ILE A 124 7.77 -25.75 -5.60
N PHE A 125 6.84 -25.25 -4.78
CA PHE A 125 5.84 -26.07 -4.10
C PHE A 125 4.85 -26.63 -5.10
N ASP A 126 4.48 -27.89 -4.91
CA ASP A 126 3.52 -28.59 -5.76
C ASP A 126 2.12 -27.96 -5.65
N ASN A 127 1.78 -27.48 -4.44
CA ASN A 127 0.55 -26.77 -4.15
C ASN A 127 0.84 -25.26 -3.97
N PRO A 128 0.47 -24.40 -4.92
CA PRO A 128 0.72 -22.98 -4.84
C PRO A 128 0.01 -22.34 -3.65
N ILE A 129 0.75 -21.57 -2.86
CA ILE A 129 0.20 -20.75 -1.78
C ILE A 129 -0.68 -19.65 -2.41
N PRO A 130 -1.94 -19.49 -1.97
CA PRO A 130 -2.80 -18.44 -2.45
C PRO A 130 -2.16 -17.05 -2.31
N VAL A 131 -2.29 -16.21 -3.33
CA VAL A 131 -1.79 -14.83 -3.30
C VAL A 131 -2.96 -13.89 -3.07
N PHE A 132 -2.78 -12.88 -2.21
CA PHE A 132 -3.72 -11.77 -2.14
C PHE A 132 -3.46 -10.83 -3.30
N GLU A 133 -4.44 -10.71 -4.19
CA GLU A 133 -4.34 -9.94 -5.43
C GLU A 133 -5.44 -8.89 -5.44
N VAL A 134 -5.16 -7.76 -6.08
CA VAL A 134 -6.10 -6.64 -6.25
C VAL A 134 -5.93 -6.06 -7.64
N GLN A 135 -6.86 -5.21 -8.06
CA GLN A 135 -6.78 -4.56 -9.35
C GLN A 135 -5.67 -3.50 -9.37
N LEU A 136 -4.80 -3.54 -10.38
CA LEU A 136 -3.70 -2.58 -10.55
C LEU A 136 -3.80 -1.85 -11.89
N ALA A 137 -3.45 -0.56 -11.89
CA ALA A 137 -3.44 0.26 -13.10
C ALA A 137 -2.19 0.07 -13.95
N THR A 138 -2.33 0.17 -15.27
CA THR A 138 -1.21 0.30 -16.22
C THR A 138 -0.91 1.79 -16.45
N SER A 139 0.29 2.14 -16.91
CA SER A 139 0.57 3.54 -17.30
C SER A 139 -0.32 3.95 -18.48
N TYR A 140 -0.87 5.17 -18.44
CA TYR A 140 -1.62 5.73 -19.58
C TYR A 140 -0.69 5.99 -20.76
N LYS A 141 0.45 6.64 -20.51
CA LYS A 141 1.48 6.88 -21.52
C LYS A 141 2.45 5.71 -21.64
N GLU A 142 3.03 5.58 -22.83
CA GLU A 142 4.14 4.68 -23.08
C GLU A 142 5.44 5.30 -22.54
N LYS A 143 6.41 4.44 -22.21
CA LYS A 143 7.70 4.90 -21.69
C LYS A 143 8.38 5.80 -22.72
N GLY A 144 8.69 7.04 -22.34
CA GLY A 144 9.34 8.02 -23.21
C GLY A 144 8.37 8.83 -24.08
N ASP A 145 7.05 8.70 -23.88
CA ASP A 145 6.08 9.59 -24.51
C ASP A 145 6.21 11.01 -23.95
N LYS A 146 6.36 11.96 -24.86
CA LYS A 146 6.72 13.36 -24.58
C LYS A 146 5.50 14.24 -24.68
N TYR A 147 5.49 15.37 -23.98
CA TYR A 147 4.38 16.34 -24.13
C TYR A 147 4.46 17.06 -25.50
N PRO A 148 3.33 17.24 -26.23
CA PRO A 148 1.98 16.79 -25.90
C PRO A 148 1.84 15.27 -26.02
N PHE A 149 1.28 14.65 -24.98
CA PHE A 149 1.18 13.20 -24.88
C PHE A 149 0.31 12.62 -25.98
N LYS A 150 0.66 11.42 -26.45
CA LYS A 150 -0.14 10.73 -27.45
C LYS A 150 -1.39 10.16 -26.81
N GLU A 151 -2.49 10.16 -27.57
CA GLU A 151 -3.69 9.46 -27.16
C GLU A 151 -3.43 7.96 -27.05
N ASN A 152 -3.86 7.36 -25.93
CA ASN A 152 -3.73 5.92 -25.76
C ASN A 152 -4.81 5.20 -26.59
N PRO A 153 -4.46 4.41 -27.61
CA PRO A 153 -5.43 3.78 -28.50
C PRO A 153 -6.29 2.70 -27.82
N LYS A 154 -5.94 2.30 -26.58
CA LYS A 154 -6.70 1.35 -25.77
C LYS A 154 -7.66 2.05 -24.80
N ALA A 155 -7.49 3.34 -24.56
CA ALA A 155 -8.42 4.12 -23.76
C ALA A 155 -9.70 4.35 -24.54
N LYS A 156 -10.85 4.21 -23.86
CA LYS A 156 -12.18 4.44 -24.44
C LYS A 156 -12.92 5.43 -23.57
N PHE A 157 -13.36 6.53 -24.18
CA PHE A 157 -14.12 7.56 -23.50
C PHE A 157 -15.64 7.26 -23.57
N PRO A 158 -16.44 7.65 -22.56
CA PRO A 158 -16.01 8.36 -21.35
C PRO A 158 -15.24 7.47 -20.36
N MET A 159 -14.37 8.07 -19.55
CA MET A 159 -13.66 7.41 -18.45
C MET A 159 -14.02 8.04 -17.11
N ILE A 160 -13.94 7.25 -16.03
CA ILE A 160 -13.99 7.76 -14.65
C ILE A 160 -12.58 8.22 -14.28
N ALA A 161 -12.39 9.52 -14.12
CA ALA A 161 -11.13 10.14 -13.75
C ALA A 161 -11.15 10.56 -12.28
N SER A 162 -10.02 10.40 -11.59
CA SER A 162 -9.88 10.77 -10.18
C SER A 162 -8.44 11.13 -9.88
N LEU A 163 -8.21 12.00 -8.89
CA LEU A 163 -6.86 12.37 -8.48
C LEU A 163 -6.08 11.12 -8.07
N LYS A 164 -4.80 11.02 -8.45
CA LYS A 164 -3.93 9.97 -7.91
C LYS A 164 -3.41 10.45 -6.55
N LEU A 165 -4.04 9.99 -5.48
CA LEU A 165 -3.63 10.32 -4.12
C LEU A 165 -2.24 9.74 -3.81
N ASP A 166 -1.36 10.57 -3.26
CA ASP A 166 -0.03 10.19 -2.77
C ASP A 166 -0.16 9.63 -1.34
N GLY A 167 -0.66 8.40 -1.23
CA GLY A 167 -0.98 7.77 0.04
C GLY A 167 -0.45 6.34 0.16
N MET A 168 -1.15 5.55 0.96
CA MET A 168 -0.96 4.11 1.03
C MET A 168 -2.24 3.39 0.63
N ARG A 169 -2.15 2.60 -0.44
CA ARG A 169 -3.20 1.68 -0.87
C ARG A 169 -3.58 0.71 0.24
N VAL A 170 -4.85 0.76 0.64
CA VAL A 170 -5.43 -0.04 1.73
C VAL A 170 -6.68 -0.74 1.24
N ILE A 171 -6.77 -2.03 1.56
CA ILE A 171 -7.96 -2.84 1.37
C ILE A 171 -8.57 -3.07 2.74
N ALA A 172 -9.79 -2.59 2.96
CA ALA A 172 -10.51 -2.81 4.19
C ALA A 172 -11.49 -3.98 3.99
N GLU A 173 -11.12 -5.14 4.52
CA GLU A 173 -12.01 -6.28 4.59
C GLU A 173 -12.94 -6.14 5.79
N VAL A 174 -14.23 -6.35 5.56
CA VAL A 174 -15.26 -6.26 6.58
C VAL A 174 -16.14 -7.49 6.57
N ILE A 175 -16.31 -8.12 7.74
CA ILE A 175 -17.29 -9.17 7.99
C ILE A 175 -18.31 -8.57 8.94
N VAL A 176 -19.46 -8.17 8.40
CA VAL A 176 -20.44 -7.32 9.10
C VAL A 176 -21.03 -8.03 10.32
N ASP A 177 -21.43 -9.29 10.16
CA ASP A 177 -22.08 -10.08 11.22
C ASP A 177 -21.12 -10.40 12.39
N GLU A 178 -19.80 -10.40 12.14
CA GLU A 178 -18.76 -10.60 13.17
C GLU A 178 -18.21 -9.27 13.72
N GLU A 179 -18.71 -8.13 13.22
CA GLU A 179 -18.19 -6.79 13.51
C GLU A 179 -16.67 -6.65 13.27
N GLU A 180 -16.13 -7.46 12.35
CA GLU A 180 -14.68 -7.54 12.13
C GLU A 180 -14.25 -6.66 10.95
N VAL A 181 -13.27 -5.79 11.19
CA VAL A 181 -12.61 -4.99 10.15
C VAL A 181 -11.10 -5.26 10.16
N ASN A 182 -10.55 -5.54 8.99
CA ASN A 182 -9.13 -5.74 8.76
C ASN A 182 -8.63 -4.84 7.64
N PHE A 183 -7.65 -3.99 7.97
CA PHE A 183 -6.93 -3.22 6.96
C PHE A 183 -5.74 -4.02 6.45
N LEU A 184 -5.65 -4.14 5.13
CA LEU A 184 -4.62 -4.89 4.43
C LEU A 184 -3.92 -3.98 3.43
N SER A 185 -2.62 -4.15 3.27
CA SER A 185 -1.89 -3.58 2.14
C SER A 185 -2.28 -4.27 0.83
N ARG A 186 -1.82 -3.72 -0.30
CA ARG A 186 -2.00 -4.32 -1.63
C ARG A 186 -1.56 -5.79 -1.76
N THR A 187 -0.68 -6.28 -0.87
CA THR A 187 -0.17 -7.66 -0.85
C THR A 187 -0.80 -8.52 0.24
N GLY A 188 -1.85 -8.03 0.92
CA GLY A 188 -2.57 -8.76 1.96
C GLY A 188 -1.92 -8.69 3.35
N ASN A 189 -0.85 -7.91 3.54
CA ASN A 189 -0.22 -7.75 4.85
C ASN A 189 -1.07 -6.82 5.73
N PRO A 190 -1.26 -7.11 7.04
CA PRO A 190 -2.02 -6.26 7.95
C PRO A 190 -1.45 -4.84 8.08
N VAL A 191 -2.35 -3.85 8.10
CA VAL A 191 -2.07 -2.42 8.33
C VAL A 191 -2.72 -2.02 9.65
N THR A 192 -1.94 -2.05 10.73
CA THR A 192 -2.48 -1.80 12.09
C THR A 192 -2.54 -0.33 12.48
N SER A 193 -1.81 0.53 11.75
CA SER A 193 -1.77 1.98 11.98
C SER A 193 -3.11 2.68 11.77
N LEU A 194 -4.02 2.02 11.05
CA LEU A 194 -5.37 2.49 10.74
C LEU A 194 -6.45 1.84 11.61
N ASP A 195 -6.09 1.05 12.63
CA ASP A 195 -7.07 0.32 13.45
C ASP A 195 -8.12 1.26 14.11
N HIS A 196 -7.80 2.54 14.30
CA HIS A 196 -8.74 3.57 14.80
C HIS A 196 -9.87 3.90 13.81
N LEU A 197 -9.72 3.63 12.51
CA LEU A 197 -10.75 3.84 11.48
C LEU A 197 -11.72 2.65 11.35
N LYS A 198 -11.52 1.55 12.10
CA LYS A 198 -12.38 0.36 12.01
C LYS A 198 -13.85 0.67 12.29
N PRO A 199 -14.23 1.44 13.32
CA PRO A 199 -15.64 1.76 13.56
C PRO A 199 -16.29 2.48 12.38
N ALA A 200 -15.57 3.43 11.75
CA ALA A 200 -16.05 4.16 10.57
C ALA A 200 -16.27 3.24 9.36
N VAL A 201 -15.34 2.33 9.11
CA VAL A 201 -15.45 1.36 8.00
C VAL A 201 -16.54 0.33 8.26
N LEU A 202 -16.72 -0.12 9.51
CA LEU A 202 -17.80 -1.02 9.88
C LEU A 202 -19.17 -0.34 9.69
N ASP A 203 -19.30 0.92 10.08
CA ASP A 203 -20.51 1.71 9.86
C ASP A 203 -20.83 1.85 8.36
N LEU A 204 -19.82 2.11 7.51
CA LEU A 204 -20.00 2.09 6.05
C LEU A 204 -20.44 0.71 5.54
N ALA A 205 -19.84 -0.38 6.03
CA ALA A 205 -20.17 -1.74 5.59
C ALA A 205 -21.63 -2.12 5.91
N ARG A 206 -22.15 -1.66 7.06
CA ARG A 206 -23.55 -1.86 7.47
C ARG A 206 -24.57 -1.18 6.52
N MET A 207 -24.13 -0.21 5.70
CA MET A 207 -24.96 0.41 4.67
C MET A 207 -25.05 -0.41 3.38
N THR A 208 -24.22 -1.45 3.25
CA THR A 208 -24.18 -2.30 2.05
C THR A 208 -25.09 -3.52 2.22
N PRO A 209 -25.57 -4.14 1.14
CA PRO A 209 -26.31 -5.40 1.23
C PRO A 209 -25.39 -6.62 1.48
N HIS A 210 -24.09 -6.41 1.71
CA HIS A 210 -23.09 -7.47 1.74
C HIS A 210 -22.65 -7.80 3.16
N LYS A 211 -22.66 -9.09 3.50
CA LYS A 211 -22.17 -9.59 4.79
C LYS A 211 -20.64 -9.65 4.86
N HIS A 212 -19.98 -9.85 3.72
CA HIS A 212 -18.53 -9.87 3.58
C HIS A 212 -18.14 -9.06 2.35
N ILE A 213 -17.36 -8.00 2.56
CA ILE A 213 -16.99 -7.04 1.52
C ILE A 213 -15.55 -6.55 1.70
N PHE A 214 -14.88 -6.21 0.60
CA PHE A 214 -13.60 -5.54 0.60
C PHE A 214 -13.75 -4.15 -0.01
N PHE A 215 -13.57 -3.10 0.79
CA PHE A 215 -13.43 -1.74 0.29
C PHE A 215 -12.01 -1.49 -0.17
N ASP A 216 -11.88 -0.92 -1.36
CA ASP A 216 -10.60 -0.66 -2.00
C ASP A 216 -10.37 0.86 -2.06
N GLY A 217 -9.34 1.33 -1.37
CA GLY A 217 -9.12 2.75 -1.15
C GLY A 217 -7.66 3.15 -0.95
N GLU A 218 -7.43 4.44 -0.78
CA GLU A 218 -6.13 5.00 -0.42
C GLU A 218 -6.25 5.66 0.96
N ALA A 219 -5.37 5.29 1.88
CA ALA A 219 -5.23 6.01 3.14
C ALA A 219 -4.25 7.17 2.95
N THR A 220 -4.65 8.37 3.37
CA THR A 220 -3.80 9.58 3.41
C THR A 220 -3.60 10.00 4.87
N ALA A 221 -2.45 10.58 5.19
CA ALA A 221 -2.21 11.11 6.53
C ALA A 221 -2.98 12.43 6.76
N GLY A 222 -3.39 12.69 8.01
CA GLY A 222 -4.31 13.78 8.34
C GLY A 222 -3.69 15.17 8.36
N SER A 223 -2.49 15.31 8.93
CA SER A 223 -1.76 16.58 8.89
C SER A 223 -0.76 16.58 7.74
N PHE A 224 -0.59 17.74 7.10
CA PHE A 224 0.30 17.93 5.95
C PHE A 224 1.78 17.63 6.26
N ASN A 225 2.13 17.55 7.55
CA ASN A 225 3.45 17.21 8.10
C ASN A 225 3.61 15.72 8.43
N ASP A 226 2.51 14.95 8.51
CA ASP A 226 2.59 13.52 8.76
C ASP A 226 2.99 12.81 7.47
N SER A 227 4.24 12.38 7.44
CA SER A 227 4.75 11.59 6.31
C SER A 227 3.94 10.30 6.14
N ILE A 228 3.77 9.86 4.88
CA ILE A 228 3.19 8.54 4.51
C ILE A 228 3.88 7.40 5.29
N SER A 229 5.11 7.60 5.77
CA SER A 229 5.81 6.65 6.63
C SER A 229 5.03 6.30 7.90
N ALA A 230 4.24 7.23 8.47
CA ALA A 230 3.41 6.99 9.66
C ALA A 230 2.36 5.90 9.40
N LEU A 231 1.79 5.85 8.20
CA LEU A 231 0.86 4.79 7.78
C LEU A 231 1.54 3.40 7.73
N ARG A 232 2.86 3.35 7.56
CA ARG A 232 3.63 2.10 7.44
C ARG A 232 4.24 1.62 8.77
N LYS A 233 4.26 2.46 9.81
CA LYS A 233 4.83 2.13 11.12
C LYS A 233 3.93 1.14 11.87
N LYS A 234 4.54 0.08 12.42
CA LYS A 234 3.86 -0.85 13.31
C LYS A 234 3.77 -0.24 14.71
N GLY A 235 2.64 -0.42 15.39
CA GLY A 235 2.45 0.02 16.77
C GLY A 235 2.22 1.54 16.95
N VAL A 236 2.01 2.28 15.86
CA VAL A 236 1.69 3.71 15.88
C VAL A 236 0.31 3.91 15.25
N SER A 237 -0.58 4.62 15.92
CA SER A 237 -1.84 5.07 15.33
C SER A 237 -1.59 6.30 14.47
N ALA A 238 -1.97 6.25 13.19
CA ALA A 238 -1.88 7.39 12.28
C ALA A 238 -3.07 8.34 12.50
N ILE A 239 -3.08 9.05 13.63
CA ILE A 239 -4.19 9.94 14.02
C ILE A 239 -4.43 10.99 12.92
N GLY A 240 -5.70 11.19 12.56
CA GLY A 240 -6.13 12.09 11.48
C GLY A 240 -6.05 11.45 10.09
N ALA A 241 -5.55 10.23 9.95
CA ALA A 241 -5.57 9.55 8.67
C ALA A 241 -7.00 9.41 8.13
N VAL A 242 -7.14 9.55 6.83
CA VAL A 242 -8.43 9.42 6.14
C VAL A 242 -8.36 8.32 5.10
N PHE A 243 -9.36 7.46 5.09
CA PHE A 243 -9.50 6.39 4.11
C PHE A 243 -10.43 6.80 2.96
N HIS A 244 -9.86 7.00 1.78
CA HIS A 244 -10.57 7.40 0.56
C HIS A 244 -10.89 6.17 -0.28
N VAL A 245 -12.15 5.73 -0.25
CA VAL A 245 -12.63 4.54 -0.97
C VAL A 245 -12.91 4.90 -2.43
N PHE A 246 -12.41 4.13 -3.39
CA PHE A 246 -12.67 4.37 -4.83
C PHE A 246 -13.17 3.12 -5.60
N ASP A 247 -13.22 1.96 -4.96
CA ASP A 247 -13.83 0.74 -5.50
C ASP A 247 -14.17 -0.24 -4.36
N TYR A 248 -14.79 -1.36 -4.69
CA TYR A 248 -14.93 -2.50 -3.79
C TYR A 248 -14.94 -3.81 -4.59
N PHE A 249 -14.73 -4.93 -3.89
CA PHE A 249 -14.94 -6.26 -4.46
C PHE A 249 -15.49 -7.23 -3.41
N LEU A 250 -16.10 -8.30 -3.90
CA LEU A 250 -16.64 -9.38 -3.07
C LEU A 250 -15.70 -10.60 -3.11
N PRO A 251 -15.58 -11.36 -2.01
CA PRO A 251 -14.67 -12.51 -1.92
C PRO A 251 -14.90 -13.54 -3.04
N GLU A 252 -16.16 -13.80 -3.40
CA GLU A 252 -16.56 -14.77 -4.41
C GLU A 252 -16.14 -14.38 -5.83
N TRP A 253 -15.93 -13.08 -6.11
CA TRP A 253 -15.52 -12.62 -7.44
C TRP A 253 -14.17 -13.19 -7.86
N LYS A 254 -13.28 -13.45 -6.91
CA LYS A 254 -11.95 -13.97 -7.22
C LYS A 254 -12.00 -15.33 -7.92
N ALA A 255 -12.91 -16.20 -7.50
CA ALA A 255 -13.07 -17.54 -8.09
C ALA A 255 -13.55 -17.47 -9.55
N ILE A 256 -14.39 -16.48 -9.87
CA ILE A 256 -15.01 -16.33 -11.19
C ILE A 256 -14.33 -15.28 -12.08
N ALA A 257 -13.38 -14.49 -11.57
CA ALA A 257 -12.79 -13.36 -12.28
C ALA A 257 -12.14 -13.70 -13.63
N LYS A 258 -11.74 -14.97 -13.82
CA LYS A 258 -11.10 -15.46 -15.04
C LYS A 258 -12.11 -15.95 -16.09
N THR A 259 -13.37 -16.18 -15.73
CA THR A 259 -14.39 -16.72 -16.64
C THR A 259 -14.82 -15.69 -17.68
N LYS A 260 -15.35 -16.17 -18.82
CA LYS A 260 -15.84 -15.28 -19.88
C LYS A 260 -17.14 -14.60 -19.45
N GLU A 261 -17.96 -15.33 -18.71
CA GLU A 261 -19.24 -14.94 -18.15
C GLU A 261 -19.04 -13.77 -17.20
N TYR A 262 -18.10 -13.85 -16.24
CA TYR A 262 -17.81 -12.74 -15.35
C TYR A 262 -17.33 -11.50 -16.11
N LYS A 263 -16.46 -11.64 -17.11
CA LYS A 263 -16.02 -10.48 -17.92
C LYS A 263 -17.17 -9.79 -18.64
N LYS A 264 -18.17 -10.56 -19.09
CA LYS A 264 -19.33 -10.05 -19.81
C LYS A 264 -20.37 -9.45 -18.85
N GLU A 265 -20.75 -10.19 -17.82
CA GLU A 265 -21.94 -9.95 -16.99
C GLU A 265 -21.61 -9.50 -15.57
N GLY A 266 -20.36 -9.63 -15.13
CA GLY A 266 -19.91 -9.15 -13.84
C GLY A 266 -20.16 -7.65 -13.68
N ARG A 267 -20.31 -7.23 -12.42
CA ARG A 267 -20.68 -5.86 -12.05
C ARG A 267 -19.67 -4.85 -12.57
N LYS A 268 -20.11 -3.86 -13.34
CA LYS A 268 -19.24 -2.87 -14.00
C LYS A 268 -18.82 -1.76 -13.04
N LEU A 269 -17.67 -1.14 -13.30
CA LEU A 269 -17.10 -0.10 -12.46
C LEU A 269 -18.06 1.08 -12.24
N LYS A 270 -18.83 1.47 -13.27
CA LYS A 270 -19.86 2.51 -13.14
C LYS A 270 -20.92 2.14 -12.11
N ASP A 271 -21.36 0.88 -12.07
CA ASP A 271 -22.40 0.42 -11.16
C ASP A 271 -21.82 0.33 -9.74
N ARG A 272 -20.56 -0.09 -9.61
CA ARG A 272 -19.82 -0.06 -8.34
C ARG A 272 -19.65 1.36 -7.80
N HIS A 273 -19.43 2.36 -8.66
CA HIS A 273 -19.39 3.77 -8.24
C HIS A 273 -20.76 4.28 -7.81
N ILE A 274 -21.84 3.89 -8.50
CA ILE A 274 -23.21 4.22 -8.06
C ILE A 274 -23.47 3.66 -6.66
N ASP A 275 -23.06 2.41 -6.41
CA ASP A 275 -23.17 1.80 -5.08
C ASP A 275 -22.38 2.59 -4.03
N LEU A 276 -21.10 2.89 -4.31
CA LEU A 276 -20.27 3.67 -3.39
C LEU A 276 -20.85 5.06 -3.12
N CYS A 277 -21.33 5.77 -4.15
CA CYS A 277 -22.02 7.06 -3.99
C CYS A 277 -23.23 6.95 -3.06
N SER A 278 -24.01 5.87 -3.19
CA SER A 278 -25.16 5.60 -2.34
C SER A 278 -24.74 5.32 -0.89
N TRP A 279 -23.79 4.40 -0.68
CA TRP A 279 -23.34 3.96 0.64
C TRP A 279 -22.58 5.04 1.42
N THR A 280 -21.87 5.92 0.71
CA THR A 280 -21.09 7.02 1.30
C THR A 280 -21.84 8.35 1.29
N ASN A 281 -23.15 8.36 1.00
CA ASN A 281 -23.95 9.59 1.02
C ASN A 281 -24.18 10.10 2.45
N TRP A 282 -23.14 10.66 3.05
CA TRP A 282 -23.14 11.21 4.40
C TRP A 282 -24.05 12.43 4.54
N LYS A 283 -24.51 13.05 3.44
CA LYS A 283 -25.54 14.09 3.51
C LYS A 283 -26.88 13.55 4.03
N SER A 284 -27.14 12.27 3.84
CA SER A 284 -28.30 11.57 4.42
C SER A 284 -28.07 11.13 5.88
N ARG A 285 -26.87 11.32 6.42
CA ARG A 285 -26.48 11.02 7.81
C ARG A 285 -25.60 12.15 8.38
N PRO A 286 -26.12 13.40 8.48
CA PRO A 286 -25.32 14.57 8.82
C PRO A 286 -24.64 14.46 10.20
N ASP A 287 -25.23 13.70 11.12
CA ASP A 287 -24.72 13.49 12.48
C ASP A 287 -23.69 12.35 12.59
N SER A 288 -23.27 11.74 11.47
CA SER A 288 -22.26 10.69 11.51
C SER A 288 -20.91 11.27 11.92
N GLN A 289 -20.41 10.87 13.10
CA GLN A 289 -19.09 11.24 13.59
C GLN A 289 -17.93 10.78 12.69
N TYR A 290 -18.19 9.83 11.78
CA TYR A 290 -17.18 9.18 10.93
C TYR A 290 -16.99 9.82 9.56
N LYS A 291 -17.72 10.91 9.25
CA LYS A 291 -17.67 11.58 7.94
C LYS A 291 -16.26 12.05 7.53
N GLY A 292 -15.41 12.37 8.51
CA GLY A 292 -14.01 12.76 8.30
C GLY A 292 -13.04 11.60 8.09
N ASP A 293 -13.40 10.41 8.55
CA ASP A 293 -12.52 9.24 8.66
C ASP A 293 -12.54 8.36 7.40
N VAL A 294 -13.74 8.21 6.80
CA VAL A 294 -13.97 7.41 5.60
C VAL A 294 -14.85 8.17 4.64
N ARG A 295 -14.38 8.33 3.40
CA ARG A 295 -15.12 9.03 2.34
C ARG A 295 -14.90 8.40 0.98
N LEU A 296 -15.84 8.63 0.08
CA LEU A 296 -15.66 8.38 -1.34
C LEU A 296 -14.56 9.29 -1.88
N HIS A 297 -13.64 8.70 -2.62
CA HIS A 297 -12.63 9.44 -3.35
C HIS A 297 -13.28 10.23 -4.49
N ASP A 298 -12.94 11.51 -4.61
CA ASP A 298 -13.53 12.37 -5.62
C ASP A 298 -13.20 11.88 -7.04
N PHE A 299 -14.22 11.87 -7.88
CA PHE A 299 -14.11 11.46 -9.28
C PHE A 299 -15.01 12.30 -10.18
N GLN A 300 -14.68 12.31 -11.46
CA GLN A 300 -15.43 12.96 -12.52
C GLN A 300 -15.41 12.14 -13.81
N LEU A 301 -16.34 12.39 -14.71
CA LEU A 301 -16.31 11.79 -16.05
C LEU A 301 -15.49 12.69 -16.98
N VAL A 302 -14.61 12.07 -17.75
CA VAL A 302 -13.89 12.72 -18.86
C VAL A 302 -14.32 12.09 -20.17
N HIS A 303 -14.54 12.92 -21.19
CA HIS A 303 -15.10 12.54 -22.49
C HIS A 303 -14.07 12.58 -23.62
N SER A 304 -12.86 13.07 -23.37
CA SER A 304 -11.81 13.17 -24.38
C SER A 304 -10.41 13.02 -23.78
N HIS A 305 -9.44 12.68 -24.63
CA HIS A 305 -8.01 12.68 -24.27
C HIS A 305 -7.57 14.04 -23.75
N LYS A 306 -8.01 15.12 -24.41
CA LYS A 306 -7.69 16.49 -23.99
C LYS A 306 -8.15 16.77 -22.57
N GLU A 307 -9.40 16.48 -22.22
CA GLU A 307 -9.92 16.67 -20.85
C GLU A 307 -9.10 15.91 -19.81
N PHE A 308 -8.73 14.65 -20.10
CA PHE A 308 -7.91 13.86 -19.18
C PHE A 308 -6.50 14.44 -19.00
N ILE A 309 -5.87 14.91 -20.09
CA ILE A 309 -4.56 15.57 -20.03
C ILE A 309 -4.66 16.90 -19.27
N ASP A 310 -5.70 17.70 -19.50
CA ASP A 310 -5.90 18.96 -18.79
C ASP A 310 -6.00 18.73 -17.26
N LEU A 311 -6.74 17.70 -16.82
CA LEU A 311 -6.83 17.32 -15.41
C LEU A 311 -5.48 16.84 -14.85
N PHE A 312 -4.73 16.06 -15.63
CA PHE A 312 -3.40 15.64 -15.25
C PHE A 312 -2.47 16.85 -15.07
N MET A 313 -2.43 17.79 -16.02
CA MET A 313 -1.60 18.99 -15.93
C MET A 313 -1.99 19.83 -14.71
N ALA A 314 -3.29 20.06 -14.49
CA ALA A 314 -3.77 20.81 -13.31
C ALA A 314 -3.39 20.15 -11.98
N ALA A 315 -3.45 18.81 -11.89
CA ALA A 315 -3.03 18.09 -10.69
C ALA A 315 -1.53 18.29 -10.41
N LEU A 316 -0.71 18.30 -11.44
CA LEU A 316 0.73 18.50 -11.30
C LEU A 316 1.10 19.93 -10.94
N ASP A 317 0.39 20.91 -11.48
CA ASP A 317 0.52 22.32 -11.10
C ASP A 317 0.13 22.54 -9.63
N ALA A 318 -0.82 21.74 -9.13
CA ALA A 318 -1.17 21.65 -7.71
C ALA A 318 -0.21 20.78 -6.86
N ASN A 319 0.88 20.29 -7.46
CA ASN A 319 1.88 19.40 -6.84
C ASN A 319 1.32 18.07 -6.30
N GLU A 320 0.26 17.57 -6.92
CA GLU A 320 -0.30 16.24 -6.65
C GLU A 320 0.46 15.14 -7.40
N GLU A 321 0.24 13.86 -7.05
CA GLU A 321 0.97 12.75 -7.67
C GLU A 321 0.66 12.55 -9.17
N GLY A 322 -0.53 12.99 -9.59
CA GLY A 322 -1.03 12.86 -10.95
C GLY A 322 -2.50 12.46 -10.97
N TYR A 323 -2.91 11.70 -11.99
CA TYR A 323 -4.31 11.35 -12.21
C TYR A 323 -4.50 9.89 -12.57
N MET A 324 -5.66 9.35 -12.21
CA MET A 324 -6.14 8.02 -12.58
C MET A 324 -7.28 8.17 -13.58
N ALA A 325 -7.33 7.29 -14.58
CA ALA A 325 -8.48 7.12 -15.46
C ALA A 325 -8.90 5.67 -15.49
N LYS A 326 -10.19 5.38 -15.47
CA LYS A 326 -10.73 4.02 -15.39
C LYS A 326 -11.89 3.83 -16.37
N ASP A 327 -11.90 2.69 -17.04
CA ASP A 327 -13.00 2.27 -17.93
C ASP A 327 -14.27 1.95 -17.11
N PRO A 328 -15.35 2.73 -17.26
CA PRO A 328 -16.60 2.54 -16.52
C PRO A 328 -17.28 1.19 -16.81
N PHE A 329 -16.96 0.55 -17.94
CA PHE A 329 -17.54 -0.73 -18.36
C PHE A 329 -16.66 -1.94 -18.03
N SER A 330 -15.60 -1.73 -17.24
CA SER A 330 -14.74 -2.82 -16.78
C SER A 330 -15.28 -3.51 -15.54
N VAL A 331 -15.08 -4.82 -15.45
CA VAL A 331 -15.28 -5.60 -14.21
C VAL A 331 -14.04 -5.47 -13.32
N TYR A 332 -14.15 -5.90 -12.06
CA TYR A 332 -12.99 -5.94 -11.17
C TYR A 332 -12.09 -7.13 -11.55
N GLU A 333 -10.80 -6.91 -11.78
CA GLU A 333 -9.86 -8.01 -12.07
C GLU A 333 -8.73 -8.05 -11.02
N PHE A 334 -8.43 -9.25 -10.53
CA PHE A 334 -7.40 -9.50 -9.51
C PHE A 334 -5.99 -9.54 -10.12
N LYS A 335 -5.62 -8.49 -10.87
CA LYS A 335 -4.31 -8.36 -11.54
C LYS A 335 -4.10 -6.92 -12.04
N ARG A 336 -2.98 -6.66 -12.72
CA ARG A 336 -2.82 -5.46 -13.53
C ARG A 336 -3.71 -5.49 -14.77
N THR A 337 -4.46 -4.42 -15.01
CA THR A 337 -5.44 -4.34 -16.10
C THR A 337 -5.11 -3.25 -17.10
N LYS A 338 -5.74 -3.36 -18.27
CA LYS A 338 -5.78 -2.31 -19.30
C LYS A 338 -7.06 -1.48 -19.23
N SER A 339 -7.80 -1.60 -18.13
CA SER A 339 -9.01 -0.82 -17.86
C SER A 339 -8.76 0.29 -16.84
N TRP A 340 -7.67 0.22 -16.09
CA TRP A 340 -7.25 1.27 -15.18
C TRP A 340 -5.92 1.82 -15.65
N TRP A 341 -5.86 3.14 -15.81
CA TRP A 341 -4.69 3.87 -16.22
C TRP A 341 -4.26 4.85 -15.13
N LYS A 342 -2.94 5.03 -15.03
CA LYS A 342 -2.33 6.07 -14.20
C LYS A 342 -1.46 6.97 -15.06
N MET A 343 -1.49 8.25 -14.75
CA MET A 343 -0.61 9.26 -15.30
C MET A 343 0.05 9.99 -14.13
N LYS A 344 1.39 10.02 -14.12
CA LYS A 344 2.22 10.58 -13.06
C LYS A 344 3.57 11.02 -13.64
N ASP A 345 4.38 11.67 -12.83
CA ASP A 345 5.78 11.93 -13.16
C ASP A 345 6.53 10.64 -13.48
N GLU A 346 7.38 10.72 -14.50
CA GLU A 346 8.08 9.57 -15.06
C GLU A 346 9.54 9.51 -14.66
N ILE A 347 10.15 10.66 -14.36
CA ILE A 347 11.57 10.70 -14.03
C ILE A 347 11.80 11.41 -12.71
N GLU A 348 12.83 10.93 -12.04
CA GLU A 348 13.41 11.53 -10.86
C GLU A 348 14.89 11.74 -11.20
N ALA A 349 15.40 12.92 -10.90
CA ALA A 349 16.81 13.25 -11.02
C ALA A 349 17.26 13.86 -9.70
N ASP A 350 18.45 13.52 -9.23
CA ASP A 350 19.03 14.19 -8.06
C ASP A 350 19.86 15.39 -8.54
N GLY A 351 19.88 16.47 -7.76
CA GLY A 351 20.60 17.69 -8.08
C GLY A 351 20.90 18.53 -6.85
N GLU A 352 21.85 19.44 -6.98
CA GLU A 352 22.30 20.34 -5.92
C GLU A 352 21.55 21.67 -6.00
N ILE A 353 21.04 22.16 -4.86
CA ILE A 353 20.45 23.50 -4.78
C ILE A 353 21.55 24.55 -4.95
N ILE A 354 21.45 25.39 -5.98
CA ILE A 354 22.43 26.45 -6.29
C ILE A 354 21.84 27.86 -6.28
N GLY A 355 20.54 28.01 -6.09
CA GLY A 355 19.91 29.32 -6.03
C GLY A 355 18.42 29.27 -5.72
N PHE A 356 17.86 30.46 -5.51
CA PHE A 356 16.44 30.67 -5.20
C PHE A 356 15.95 31.90 -5.98
N LYS A 357 14.72 31.82 -6.49
CA LYS A 357 14.05 32.94 -7.16
C LYS A 357 12.79 33.34 -6.40
N PRO A 358 12.49 34.65 -6.30
CA PRO A 358 11.28 35.11 -5.64
C PRO A 358 10.03 34.71 -6.45
N GLY A 359 8.87 34.74 -5.80
CA GLY A 359 7.59 34.64 -6.48
C GLY A 359 7.38 35.77 -7.50
N LYS A 360 6.39 35.62 -8.38
CA LYS A 360 6.09 36.64 -9.40
C LYS A 360 5.71 37.97 -8.73
N GLU A 361 6.21 39.08 -9.26
CA GLU A 361 6.03 40.44 -8.72
C GLU A 361 4.55 40.82 -8.51
N ASP A 362 3.65 40.39 -9.41
CA ASP A 362 2.22 40.68 -9.34
C ASP A 362 1.41 39.68 -8.49
N SER A 363 2.06 38.88 -7.64
CA SER A 363 1.41 37.88 -6.80
C SER A 363 1.54 38.20 -5.32
N ALA A 364 0.63 37.65 -4.50
CA ALA A 364 0.73 37.72 -3.05
C ALA A 364 2.02 37.07 -2.47
N PHE A 365 2.82 36.43 -3.33
CA PHE A 365 4.04 35.71 -2.99
C PHE A 365 5.31 36.37 -3.56
N ALA A 366 5.22 37.63 -4.04
CA ALA A 366 6.37 38.34 -4.61
C ALA A 366 7.59 38.45 -3.68
N HIS A 367 7.36 38.39 -2.36
CA HIS A 367 8.40 38.45 -1.34
C HIS A 367 8.69 37.10 -0.66
N THR A 368 8.21 36.00 -1.26
CA THR A 368 8.45 34.63 -0.79
C THR A 368 9.12 33.81 -1.88
N LEU A 369 9.47 32.55 -1.58
CA LEU A 369 10.09 31.66 -2.55
C LEU A 369 9.15 31.37 -3.73
N GLY A 370 9.64 31.57 -4.95
CA GLY A 370 8.97 31.19 -6.20
C GLY A 370 9.47 29.87 -6.77
N SER A 371 10.79 29.73 -6.95
CA SER A 371 11.43 28.50 -7.42
C SER A 371 12.82 28.30 -6.83
N VAL A 372 13.30 27.07 -6.88
CA VAL A 372 14.66 26.68 -6.50
C VAL A 372 15.44 26.34 -7.76
N THR A 373 16.58 26.98 -7.94
CA THR A 373 17.52 26.67 -9.02
C THR A 373 18.38 25.49 -8.60
N ILE A 374 18.38 24.44 -9.42
CA ILE A 374 19.02 23.16 -9.12
C ILE A 374 19.98 22.82 -10.25
N ARG A 375 21.21 22.48 -9.90
CA ARG A 375 22.20 21.94 -10.83
C ARG A 375 22.15 20.43 -10.79
N LEU A 376 21.76 19.82 -11.91
CA LEU A 376 21.71 18.37 -12.07
C LEU A 376 23.12 17.78 -12.23
N GLU A 377 23.25 16.46 -12.10
CA GLU A 377 24.53 15.75 -12.29
C GLU A 377 25.14 15.96 -13.69
N ASN A 378 24.31 16.17 -14.71
CA ASN A 378 24.76 16.46 -16.07
C ASN A 378 25.23 17.93 -16.25
N GLY A 379 25.23 18.73 -15.19
CA GLY A 379 25.63 20.14 -15.18
C GLY A 379 24.55 21.12 -15.63
N VAL A 380 23.38 20.64 -16.08
CA VAL A 380 22.27 21.50 -16.51
C VAL A 380 21.56 22.09 -15.30
N GLU A 381 21.28 23.40 -15.36
CA GLU A 381 20.50 24.10 -14.35
C GLU A 381 19.01 24.05 -14.68
N VAL A 382 18.20 23.71 -13.70
CA VAL A 382 16.74 23.63 -13.82
C VAL A 382 16.07 24.42 -12.70
N GLU A 383 14.93 25.02 -13.02
CA GLU A 383 14.10 25.73 -12.05
C GLU A 383 12.98 24.81 -11.59
N ALA A 384 13.03 24.41 -10.31
CA ALA A 384 12.02 23.54 -9.74
C ALA A 384 11.04 24.32 -8.86
N SER A 385 9.75 24.07 -9.09
CA SER A 385 8.64 24.62 -8.31
C SER A 385 7.93 23.51 -7.50
N GLY A 386 6.65 23.68 -7.16
CA GLY A 386 5.87 22.66 -6.44
C GLY A 386 6.13 22.62 -4.93
N ILE A 387 6.80 23.62 -4.37
CA ILE A 387 6.96 23.71 -2.92
C ILE A 387 5.65 24.23 -2.31
N LYS A 388 5.16 23.51 -1.30
CA LYS A 388 3.91 23.85 -0.60
C LYS A 388 4.05 25.20 0.10
N HIS A 389 2.98 26.01 0.07
CA HIS A 389 2.97 27.40 0.58
C HIS A 389 3.54 27.56 1.99
N MET A 390 3.25 26.61 2.89
CA MET A 390 3.73 26.65 4.28
C MET A 390 5.26 26.64 4.44
N TYR A 391 6.01 26.22 3.42
CA TYR A 391 7.48 26.19 3.46
C TYR A 391 8.13 27.39 2.77
N LEU A 392 7.37 28.19 2.01
CA LEU A 392 7.95 29.22 1.14
C LEU A 392 8.70 30.27 1.96
N ASP A 393 8.11 30.76 3.05
CA ASP A 393 8.74 31.76 3.92
C ASP A 393 9.96 31.20 4.66
N GLU A 394 9.89 29.94 5.13
CA GLU A 394 11.00 29.33 5.85
C GLU A 394 12.21 29.14 4.93
N ILE A 395 12.01 28.63 3.72
CA ILE A 395 13.10 28.42 2.77
C ILE A 395 13.62 29.77 2.27
N TRP A 396 12.74 30.73 1.96
CA TRP A 396 13.13 32.04 1.46
C TRP A 396 13.97 32.85 2.46
N ASN A 397 13.63 32.78 3.75
CA ASN A 397 14.35 33.49 4.81
C ASN A 397 15.59 32.73 5.33
N ASN A 398 15.78 31.47 4.95
CA ASN A 398 16.89 30.63 5.41
C ASN A 398 17.64 29.97 4.23
N GLN A 399 17.87 30.71 3.14
CA GLN A 399 18.49 30.17 1.91
C GLN A 399 19.86 29.51 2.17
N ASP A 400 20.67 30.09 3.05
CA ASP A 400 22.00 29.57 3.43
C ASP A 400 21.93 28.17 4.06
N LYS A 401 20.81 27.80 4.69
CA LYS A 401 20.58 26.46 5.26
C LYS A 401 20.36 25.40 4.17
N TYR A 402 19.96 25.82 2.98
CA TYR A 402 19.48 24.95 1.91
C TYR A 402 20.39 24.91 0.69
N ILE A 403 21.14 25.98 0.45
CA ILE A 403 22.15 26.02 -0.60
C ILE A 403 23.15 24.85 -0.46
N GLY A 404 23.49 24.20 -1.56
CA GLY A 404 24.40 23.05 -1.61
C GLY A 404 23.79 21.71 -1.20
N ARG A 405 22.55 21.67 -0.69
CA ARG A 405 21.89 20.39 -0.35
C ARG A 405 21.45 19.65 -1.60
N ILE A 406 21.43 18.32 -1.52
CA ILE A 406 20.98 17.45 -2.59
C ILE A 406 19.48 17.21 -2.47
N VAL A 407 18.78 17.38 -3.58
CA VAL A 407 17.33 17.18 -3.68
C VAL A 407 16.99 16.26 -4.83
N LYS A 408 15.93 15.48 -4.63
CA LYS A 408 15.26 14.72 -5.67
C LYS A 408 14.25 15.59 -6.41
N VAL A 409 14.53 15.88 -7.67
CA VAL A 409 13.67 16.60 -8.60
C VAL A 409 12.79 15.61 -9.34
N ASN A 410 11.48 15.82 -9.31
CA ASN A 410 10.53 15.06 -10.11
C ASN A 410 10.24 15.85 -11.39
N ALA A 411 10.17 15.17 -12.53
CA ALA A 411 9.87 15.83 -13.79
C ALA A 411 9.08 14.90 -14.73
N HIS A 412 8.54 15.50 -15.78
CA HIS A 412 7.76 14.77 -16.79
C HIS A 412 8.66 13.93 -17.68
N GLU A 413 9.74 14.54 -18.14
CA GLU A 413 10.70 14.00 -19.09
C GLU A 413 11.96 14.87 -19.12
N GLU A 414 13.03 14.27 -19.63
CA GLU A 414 14.26 14.98 -19.99
C GLU A 414 14.13 15.53 -21.41
N THR A 415 14.47 16.81 -21.58
CA THR A 415 14.50 17.46 -22.88
C THR A 415 15.80 17.11 -23.63
N PRO A 416 15.85 17.25 -24.97
CA PRO A 416 17.03 16.83 -25.75
C PRO A 416 18.36 17.51 -25.35
N ASP A 417 18.29 18.68 -24.70
CA ASP A 417 19.41 19.45 -24.17
C ASP A 417 19.79 19.05 -22.72
N GLY A 418 19.17 18.01 -22.15
CA GLY A 418 19.46 17.52 -20.79
C GLY A 418 18.75 18.28 -19.67
N SER A 419 17.88 19.24 -20.00
CA SER A 419 17.02 19.91 -19.02
C SER A 419 15.80 19.04 -18.65
N LEU A 420 14.99 19.53 -17.71
CA LEU A 420 13.81 18.82 -17.21
C LEU A 420 12.53 19.61 -17.51
N ARG A 421 11.53 18.92 -18.04
CA ARG A 421 10.21 19.51 -18.29
C ARG A 421 9.35 19.45 -17.02
N HIS A 422 8.90 20.62 -16.57
CA HIS A 422 8.16 20.84 -15.32
C HIS A 422 8.85 20.25 -14.07
N PRO A 423 10.07 20.70 -13.73
CA PRO A 423 10.78 20.21 -12.56
C PRO A 423 10.03 20.61 -11.28
N ARG A 424 9.89 19.68 -10.33
CA ARG A 424 9.19 19.89 -9.06
C ARG A 424 9.91 19.29 -7.86
N LEU A 425 9.86 20.01 -6.74
CA LEU A 425 10.34 19.59 -5.43
C LEU A 425 9.17 19.25 -4.52
N LYS A 426 9.02 17.96 -4.18
CA LYS A 426 8.09 17.50 -3.15
C LYS A 426 8.66 17.73 -1.75
N TRP A 427 8.63 18.97 -1.27
CA TRP A 427 9.21 19.33 0.03
C TRP A 427 8.41 18.79 1.23
N PRO A 428 9.05 18.34 2.33
CA PRO A 428 10.51 18.18 2.54
C PRO A 428 11.06 16.82 2.07
N SER A 429 10.22 15.92 1.56
CA SER A 429 10.62 14.54 1.22
C SER A 429 11.56 14.43 0.01
N CYS A 430 11.73 15.51 -0.75
CA CYS A 430 12.75 15.61 -1.79
C CYS A 430 14.17 15.75 -1.24
N LEU A 431 14.36 16.19 0.01
CA LEU A 431 15.68 16.31 0.61
C LEU A 431 16.34 14.93 0.72
N ARG A 432 17.52 14.79 0.11
CA ARG A 432 18.29 13.54 0.05
C ARG A 432 19.37 13.47 1.12
N ASP A 433 19.20 14.22 2.21
CA ASP A 433 20.07 14.14 3.39
C ASP A 433 19.96 12.73 3.99
N THR A 434 20.74 11.82 3.44
CA THR A 434 21.08 10.57 4.09
C THR A 434 22.05 10.90 5.21
N GLU A 435 21.94 10.17 6.31
CA GLU A 435 22.78 10.20 7.52
C GLU A 435 24.30 10.00 7.26
N ASP A 436 24.75 10.02 6.00
CA ASP A 436 26.09 9.68 5.52
C ASP A 436 26.93 10.88 5.02
N ARG A 437 26.52 12.12 5.27
CA ARG A 437 27.37 13.31 5.04
C ARG A 437 27.36 14.26 6.24
N ILE A 438 27.80 13.76 7.39
CA ILE A 438 28.56 14.59 8.34
C ILE A 438 30.02 14.48 7.90
N GLY A 439 30.56 15.56 7.34
CA GLY A 439 31.92 15.62 6.86
C GLY A 439 32.06 16.72 5.80
N ASP A 440 32.80 17.76 6.18
CA ASP A 440 33.24 18.93 5.40
C ASP A 440 32.25 20.10 5.28
N LYS A 441 32.17 20.88 6.36
CA LYS A 441 32.76 22.24 6.44
C LYS A 441 32.69 22.73 7.89
N GLU A 442 33.70 23.52 8.28
CA GLU A 442 34.11 23.91 9.64
C GLU A 442 33.01 24.24 10.65
#